data_AF-A0A602Z7V5-F1
#
_entry.id   AF-A0A602Z7V5-F1
#
_cell.length_a   1.000
_cell.length_b   1.000
_cell.length_c   1.000
_cell.angle_alpha   90.00
_cell.angle_beta   90.00
_cell.angle_gamma   90.00
#
_symmetry.space_group_name_H-M   'P 1'
#
loop_
_entity.id
_entity.type
_entity.pdbx_description
1 polymer ?
#
loop_
_entity_poly.entity_id
_entity_poly.type
_entity_poly.pdbx_seq_one_letter_code
_entity_poly.pdbx_strand_id
1 'polypeptide(L)'
;MAEESDDDKTEAPTPHRLEKAREEGQIPRSRELTSLLILLVGVCIIWFGGESLARQLAGMLSAGLHFDHRMVNDPNLILGQIILLIKAAMMALLPLIAGVVLVALISPVMLGGLIFSGKSLQPKFSKLNPLPGIKRMFSAQTGAELLKAVLKSTLVGCVTGFYLWHHWPQMMRLMAESPIVAMGNALDLVGLCALLVVLGVIPMVGFDVFFQIFSHLKKLRMSRQDIRDEFKESEGDPHVKGKIRQMQRAAAQRRMMEDVPKADVIVTNPTHYSVALQYDENKMSAPKVVAKGAGLIALRIREIGAEHRVPTLEAPPLARALYRHAEIGQQIPGQLYAAVAEVLAWVWQLKRWRLAGGQRPPQPENLPVPEALDFMNEKNTDG
;
A
#
# COMPACT_ATOMS: atom_id res chain seq x y z
N MET A 1 -23.90 -16.11 4.12
CA MET A 1 -22.61 -15.86 3.45
C MET A 1 -22.00 -17.22 3.24
N ALA A 2 -21.96 -17.67 1.98
CA ALA A 2 -21.47 -19.00 1.64
C ALA A 2 -20.03 -19.14 2.16
N GLU A 3 -19.76 -20.22 2.90
CA GLU A 3 -18.40 -20.67 3.14
C GLU A 3 -17.82 -21.01 1.77
N GLU A 4 -17.10 -20.07 1.15
CA GLU A 4 -16.27 -20.37 -0.02
C GLU A 4 -15.33 -21.50 0.38
N SER A 5 -15.48 -22.62 -0.31
CA SER A 5 -14.64 -23.79 -0.21
C SER A 5 -13.17 -23.37 -0.28
N ASP A 6 -12.43 -23.62 0.79
CA ASP A 6 -10.99 -23.35 0.87
C ASP A 6 -10.19 -24.13 -0.21
N ASP A 7 -10.83 -25.07 -0.89
CA ASP A 7 -10.30 -25.84 -2.03
C ASP A 7 -10.10 -25.02 -3.31
N ASP A 8 -10.82 -23.90 -3.49
CA ASP A 8 -10.70 -23.08 -4.71
C ASP A 8 -9.49 -22.11 -4.66
N LYS A 9 -8.81 -22.02 -3.51
CA LYS A 9 -7.67 -21.12 -3.27
C LYS A 9 -6.34 -21.83 -3.53
N THR A 10 -6.03 -22.01 -4.81
CA THR A 10 -4.80 -22.70 -5.23
C THR A 10 -3.61 -21.76 -5.44
N GLU A 11 -3.84 -20.48 -5.72
CA GLU A 11 -2.78 -19.55 -6.12
C GLU A 11 -2.09 -18.93 -4.90
N ALA A 12 -0.82 -18.53 -5.08
CA ALA A 12 -0.06 -17.84 -4.04
C ALA A 12 -0.61 -16.42 -3.82
N PRO A 13 -0.54 -15.88 -2.59
CA PRO A 13 -0.95 -14.49 -2.33
C PRO A 13 -0.12 -13.49 -3.13
N THR A 14 -0.78 -12.48 -3.67
CA THR A 14 -0.12 -11.34 -4.32
C THR A 14 0.61 -10.47 -3.27
N PRO A 15 1.58 -9.62 -3.69
CA PRO A 15 2.22 -8.67 -2.78
C PRO A 15 1.24 -7.72 -2.09
N HIS A 16 0.20 -7.30 -2.81
CA HIS A 16 -0.83 -6.40 -2.26
C HIS A 16 -1.68 -7.09 -1.19
N ARG A 17 -2.06 -8.36 -1.39
CA ARG A 17 -2.72 -9.18 -0.35
C ARG A 17 -1.87 -9.32 0.91
N LEU A 18 -0.56 -9.54 0.77
CA LEU A 18 0.38 -9.63 1.90
C LEU A 18 0.47 -8.29 2.66
N GLU A 19 0.52 -7.17 1.94
CA GLU A 19 0.54 -5.83 2.53
C GLU A 19 -0.75 -5.49 3.26
N LYS A 20 -1.92 -5.80 2.66
CA LYS A 20 -3.23 -5.64 3.31
C LYS A 20 -3.35 -6.49 4.58
N ALA A 21 -2.89 -7.74 4.55
CA ALA A 21 -2.85 -8.60 5.73
C ALA A 21 -1.97 -8.00 6.84
N ARG A 22 -0.83 -7.41 6.46
CA ARG A 22 0.05 -6.66 7.38
C ARG A 22 -0.65 -5.43 7.97
N GLU A 23 -1.28 -4.59 7.16
CA GLU A 23 -2.05 -3.42 7.62
C GLU A 23 -3.18 -3.79 8.60
N GLU A 24 -3.81 -4.94 8.39
CA GLU A 24 -4.85 -5.46 9.29
C GLU A 24 -4.29 -6.07 10.58
N GLY A 25 -2.96 -6.17 10.71
CA GLY A 25 -2.28 -6.77 11.86
C GLY A 25 -2.25 -8.30 11.84
N GLN A 26 -2.54 -8.93 10.70
CA GLN A 26 -2.53 -10.38 10.52
C GLN A 26 -1.13 -10.87 10.17
N ILE A 27 -0.29 -11.07 11.19
CA ILE A 27 1.08 -11.63 11.03
C ILE A 27 1.21 -13.03 11.62
N PRO A 28 2.10 -13.87 11.07
CA PRO A 28 2.44 -15.13 11.70
C PRO A 28 3.07 -14.86 13.07
N ARG A 29 2.64 -15.61 14.09
CA ARG A 29 3.19 -15.55 15.44
C ARG A 29 3.36 -16.96 15.98
N SER A 30 4.56 -17.29 16.42
CA SER A 30 4.83 -18.52 17.18
C SER A 30 4.97 -18.18 18.66
N ARG A 31 4.11 -18.79 19.48
CA ARG A 31 4.23 -18.73 20.94
C ARG A 31 5.47 -19.47 21.41
N GLU A 32 5.82 -20.55 20.70
CA GLU A 32 6.95 -21.41 21.00
C GLU A 32 8.29 -20.71 20.84
N LEU A 33 8.44 -19.91 19.77
CA LEU A 33 9.62 -19.08 19.58
C LEU A 33 9.81 -18.09 20.74
N THR A 34 8.73 -17.43 21.16
CA THR A 34 8.78 -16.49 22.30
C THR A 34 9.23 -17.20 23.58
N SER A 35 8.64 -18.35 23.89
CA SER A 35 9.01 -19.13 25.07
C SER A 35 10.46 -19.61 25.04
N LEU A 36 10.94 -20.09 23.88
CA LEU A 36 12.34 -20.49 23.69
C LEU A 36 13.30 -19.32 23.92
N LEU A 37 13.01 -18.15 23.34
CA LEU A 37 13.86 -16.97 23.48
C LEU A 37 13.90 -16.47 24.93
N ILE A 38 12.77 -16.50 25.65
CA ILE A 38 12.73 -16.16 27.08
C ILE A 38 13.61 -17.12 27.88
N LEU A 39 13.50 -18.42 27.62
CA LEU A 39 14.32 -19.42 28.30
C LEU A 39 15.80 -19.25 27.97
N LEU A 40 16.16 -19.06 26.70
CA LEU A 40 17.54 -18.85 26.26
C LEU A 40 18.16 -17.61 26.91
N VAL A 41 17.47 -16.48 26.86
CA VAL A 41 17.94 -15.23 27.47
C VAL A 41 18.03 -15.36 28.99
N GLY A 42 17.05 -16.01 29.63
CA GLY A 42 17.09 -16.30 31.06
C GLY A 42 18.29 -17.15 31.46
N VAL A 43 18.54 -18.25 30.74
CA VAL A 43 19.71 -19.12 30.98
C VAL A 43 21.02 -18.36 30.76
N CYS A 44 21.14 -17.59 29.68
CA CYS A 44 22.34 -16.79 29.43
C CYS A 44 22.60 -15.75 30.52
N ILE A 45 21.57 -15.02 30.97
CA ILE A 45 21.70 -14.01 32.02
C ILE A 45 22.13 -14.67 33.34
N ILE A 46 21.53 -15.81 33.69
CA ILE A 46 21.90 -16.53 34.91
C ILE A 46 23.31 -17.13 34.79
N TRP A 47 23.69 -17.65 33.62
CA TRP A 47 25.01 -18.26 33.42
C TRP A 47 26.14 -17.23 33.51
N PHE A 48 26.01 -16.09 32.82
CA PHE A 48 27.07 -15.05 32.81
C PHE A 48 26.98 -14.08 34.00
N GLY A 49 25.77 -13.86 34.53
CA GLY A 49 25.51 -12.87 35.58
C GLY A 49 25.18 -13.47 36.96
N GLY A 50 25.00 -14.78 37.06
CA GLY A 50 24.51 -15.46 38.27
C GLY A 50 25.42 -15.30 39.48
N GLU A 51 26.74 -15.34 39.29
CA GLU A 51 27.70 -15.14 40.38
C GLU A 51 27.61 -13.71 40.95
N SER A 52 27.51 -12.71 40.08
CA SER A 52 27.30 -11.31 40.49
C SER A 52 25.95 -11.13 41.20
N LEU A 53 24.88 -11.74 40.66
CA LEU A 53 23.55 -11.71 41.26
C LEU A 53 23.54 -12.37 42.64
N ALA A 54 24.16 -13.55 42.78
CA ALA A 54 24.26 -14.27 44.05
C ALA A 54 25.03 -13.45 45.10
N ARG A 55 26.16 -12.83 44.73
CA ARG A 55 26.90 -11.93 45.62
C ARG A 55 26.08 -10.72 46.06
N GLN A 56 25.34 -10.09 45.14
CA GLN A 56 24.49 -8.95 45.47
C GLN A 56 23.36 -9.35 46.42
N LEU A 57 22.69 -10.48 46.16
CA LEU A 57 21.63 -10.98 47.04
C LEU A 57 22.17 -11.37 48.42
N ALA A 58 23.33 -12.02 48.49
CA ALA A 58 24.00 -12.35 49.75
C ALA A 58 24.39 -11.09 50.52
N GLY A 59 24.93 -10.08 49.84
CA GLY A 59 25.25 -8.78 50.43
C GLY A 59 24.02 -8.05 50.95
N MET A 60 22.91 -8.08 50.20
CA MET A 60 21.63 -7.51 50.64
C MET A 60 21.08 -8.22 51.87
N LEU A 61 21.12 -9.55 51.89
CA LEU A 61 20.69 -10.33 53.06
C LEU A 61 21.55 -10.01 54.28
N SER A 62 22.88 -9.97 54.10
CA SER A 62 23.82 -9.59 55.16
C SER A 62 23.55 -8.18 55.68
N ALA A 63 23.30 -7.21 54.79
CA ALA A 63 23.02 -5.82 55.14
C ALA A 63 21.63 -5.63 55.76
N GLY A 64 20.67 -6.51 55.45
CA GLY A 64 19.32 -6.50 56.03
C GLY A 64 19.25 -7.19 57.40
N LEU A 65 20.14 -8.14 57.67
CA LEU A 65 20.24 -8.85 58.95
C LEU A 65 21.23 -8.21 59.93
N HIS A 66 22.01 -7.22 59.49
CA HIS A 66 22.90 -6.46 60.36
C HIS A 66 22.16 -5.27 60.96
N PHE A 67 21.88 -5.34 62.27
CA PHE A 67 21.20 -4.28 62.99
C PHE A 67 22.19 -3.52 63.87
N ASP A 68 22.47 -2.26 63.52
CA ASP A 68 23.19 -1.33 64.40
C ASP A 68 22.20 -0.75 65.43
N HIS A 69 22.63 -0.60 66.67
CA HIS A 69 21.85 0.02 67.75
C HIS A 69 21.38 1.44 67.38
N ARG A 70 22.17 2.15 66.56
CA ARG A 70 21.80 3.49 66.04
C ARG A 70 20.62 3.45 65.06
N MET A 71 20.51 2.40 64.26
CA MET A 71 19.40 2.25 63.31
C MET A 71 18.09 1.99 64.04
N VAL A 72 18.10 1.23 65.14
CA VAL A 72 16.88 0.93 65.91
C VAL A 72 16.26 2.19 66.53
N ASN A 73 17.09 3.19 66.85
CA ASN A 73 16.67 4.39 67.57
C ASN A 73 16.33 5.59 66.66
N ASP A 74 16.67 5.56 65.37
CA ASP A 74 16.34 6.62 64.41
C ASP A 74 15.54 6.07 63.20
N PRO A 75 14.22 6.33 63.14
CA PRO A 75 13.36 5.89 62.04
C PRO A 75 13.84 6.34 60.65
N ASN A 76 14.55 7.47 60.54
CA ASN A 76 15.03 7.97 59.25
C ASN A 76 16.18 7.10 58.70
N LEU A 77 17.03 6.56 59.57
CA LEU A 77 18.12 5.67 59.18
C LEU A 77 17.60 4.31 58.69
N ILE A 78 16.53 3.81 59.31
CA ILE A 78 15.83 2.59 58.85
C ILE A 78 15.25 2.82 57.45
N LEU A 79 14.55 3.95 57.25
CA LEU A 79 13.95 4.28 55.95
C LEU A 79 15.02 4.40 54.86
N GLY A 80 16.15 5.05 55.15
CA GLY A 80 17.30 5.13 54.23
C GLY A 80 17.87 3.77 53.85
N GLN A 81 18.03 2.86 54.83
CA GLN A 81 18.49 1.49 54.57
C GLN A 81 17.50 0.69 53.71
N ILE A 82 16.20 0.82 53.96
CA ILE A 82 15.15 0.17 53.14
C ILE A 82 15.24 0.66 51.69
N ILE A 83 15.38 1.97 51.46
CA ILE A 83 15.52 2.54 50.11
C ILE A 83 16.77 2.00 49.41
N LEU A 84 17.90 1.90 50.12
CA LEU A 84 19.13 1.32 49.57
C LEU A 84 18.96 -0.15 49.18
N LEU A 85 18.30 -0.96 50.02
CA LEU A 85 18.01 -2.36 49.73
C LEU A 85 17.05 -2.51 48.54
N ILE A 86 16.01 -1.67 48.44
CA ILE A 86 15.10 -1.66 47.29
C ILE A 86 15.85 -1.32 46.01
N LYS A 87 16.71 -0.28 46.05
CA LYS A 87 17.53 0.11 44.91
C LYS A 87 18.47 -1.02 44.47
N ALA A 88 19.12 -1.69 45.42
CA ALA A 88 19.97 -2.84 45.16
C ALA A 88 19.17 -4.00 44.54
N ALA A 89 17.97 -4.31 45.06
CA ALA A 89 17.07 -5.32 44.50
C ALA A 89 16.68 -5.01 43.05
N MET A 90 16.32 -3.75 42.78
CA MET A 90 15.96 -3.30 41.44
C MET A 90 17.14 -3.40 40.47
N MET A 91 18.34 -2.99 40.88
CA MET A 91 19.55 -3.11 40.05
C MET A 91 19.93 -4.56 39.79
N ALA A 92 19.76 -5.45 40.79
CA ALA A 92 20.02 -6.87 40.65
C ALA A 92 19.04 -7.57 39.68
N LEU A 93 17.75 -7.18 39.70
CA LEU A 93 16.72 -7.71 38.81
C LEU A 93 16.72 -7.06 37.42
N LEU A 94 17.34 -5.89 37.27
CA LEU A 94 17.33 -5.11 36.03
C LEU A 94 17.78 -5.92 34.79
N PRO A 95 18.86 -6.73 34.83
CA PRO A 95 19.27 -7.52 33.66
C PRO A 95 18.21 -8.52 33.23
N LEU A 96 17.53 -9.17 34.19
CA LEU A 96 16.49 -10.15 33.92
C LEU A 96 15.24 -9.50 33.34
N ILE A 97 14.81 -8.36 33.90
CA ILE A 97 13.69 -7.56 33.38
C ILE A 97 14.02 -7.05 31.98
N ALA A 98 15.21 -6.48 31.78
CA ALA A 98 15.66 -5.99 30.49
C ALA A 98 15.69 -7.11 29.44
N GLY A 99 16.18 -8.31 29.81
CA GLY A 99 16.16 -9.49 28.96
C GLY A 99 14.76 -9.89 28.52
N VAL A 100 13.80 -9.97 29.44
CA VAL A 100 12.40 -10.30 29.11
C VAL A 100 11.77 -9.23 28.22
N VAL A 101 12.01 -7.94 28.50
CA VAL A 101 11.53 -6.83 27.67
C VAL A 101 12.12 -6.91 26.26
N LEU A 102 13.43 -7.18 26.14
CA LEU A 102 14.08 -7.36 24.85
C LEU A 102 13.46 -8.52 24.06
N VAL A 103 13.20 -9.67 24.68
CA VAL A 103 12.54 -10.79 24.01
C VAL A 103 11.10 -10.44 23.61
N ALA A 104 10.36 -9.73 24.46
CA ALA A 104 9.00 -9.29 24.14
C ALA A 104 8.95 -8.34 22.93
N LEU A 105 9.99 -7.53 22.73
CA LEU A 105 10.13 -6.66 21.56
C LEU A 105 10.64 -7.40 20.32
N ILE A 106 11.64 -8.29 20.48
CA ILE A 106 12.31 -8.95 19.36
C ILE A 106 11.49 -10.12 18.80
N SER A 107 10.86 -10.93 19.67
CA SER A 107 10.15 -12.15 19.25
C SER A 107 9.07 -11.89 18.19
N PRO A 108 8.18 -10.88 18.33
CA PRO A 108 7.20 -10.56 17.29
C PRO A 108 7.84 -10.09 15.97
N VAL A 109 8.96 -9.37 16.07
CA VAL A 109 9.67 -8.80 14.92
C VAL A 109 10.35 -9.87 14.08
N MET A 110 10.89 -10.92 14.71
CA MET A 110 11.55 -12.04 14.03
C MET A 110 10.63 -12.81 13.07
N LEU A 111 9.32 -12.84 13.33
CA LEU A 111 8.35 -13.57 12.49
C LEU A 111 7.50 -12.67 11.59
N GLY A 112 6.99 -11.58 12.14
CA GLY A 112 6.01 -10.73 11.47
C GLY A 112 6.51 -9.35 11.04
N GLY A 113 7.71 -8.95 11.48
CA GLY A 113 8.22 -7.59 11.33
C GLY A 113 7.59 -6.59 12.31
N LEU A 114 8.09 -5.35 12.28
CA LEU A 114 7.53 -4.23 13.04
C LEU A 114 6.33 -3.66 12.28
N ILE A 115 5.12 -3.81 12.83
CA ILE A 115 3.90 -3.29 12.21
C ILE A 115 3.04 -2.58 13.26
N PHE A 116 2.75 -1.32 12.98
CA PHE A 116 1.82 -0.50 13.75
C PHE A 116 0.48 -0.45 13.02
N SER A 117 -0.48 -1.30 13.42
CA SER A 117 -1.84 -1.28 12.87
C SER A 117 -2.81 -0.59 13.83
N GLY A 118 -3.23 0.63 13.50
CA GLY A 118 -4.30 1.33 14.22
C GLY A 118 -5.65 0.58 14.15
N LYS A 119 -5.88 -0.21 13.10
CA LYS A 119 -7.09 -1.03 12.93
C LYS A 119 -7.19 -2.16 13.97
N SER A 120 -6.06 -2.64 14.48
CA SER A 120 -6.03 -3.69 15.53
C SER A 120 -6.41 -3.17 16.92
N LEU A 121 -6.33 -1.85 17.16
CA LEU A 121 -6.69 -1.20 18.43
C LEU A 121 -8.19 -0.89 18.54
N GLN A 122 -8.95 -1.03 17.45
CA GLN A 122 -10.39 -0.75 17.47
C GLN A 122 -11.15 -1.82 18.29
N PRO A 123 -12.11 -1.41 19.15
CA PRO A 123 -12.92 -2.35 19.91
C PRO A 123 -13.86 -3.11 18.96
N LYS A 124 -13.57 -4.40 18.75
CA LYS A 124 -14.41 -5.30 17.95
C LYS A 124 -15.31 -6.11 18.89
N PHE A 125 -16.58 -5.70 19.04
CA PHE A 125 -17.59 -6.40 19.87
C PHE A 125 -17.83 -7.85 19.44
N SER A 126 -17.52 -8.20 18.19
CA SER A 126 -17.56 -9.59 17.69
C SER A 126 -16.61 -10.54 18.44
N LYS A 127 -15.55 -10.03 19.08
CA LYS A 127 -14.62 -10.83 19.90
C LYS A 127 -15.17 -11.19 21.28
N LEU A 128 -16.28 -10.59 21.73
CA LEU A 128 -16.91 -10.89 23.02
C LEU A 128 -17.86 -12.09 22.96
N ASN A 129 -18.20 -12.59 21.77
CA ASN A 129 -19.04 -13.77 21.64
C ASN A 129 -18.24 -15.04 22.03
N PRO A 130 -18.69 -15.85 23.00
CA PRO A 130 -17.98 -17.05 23.45
C PRO A 130 -18.12 -18.25 22.49
N LEU A 131 -19.15 -18.29 21.63
CA LEU A 131 -19.44 -19.44 20.75
C LEU A 131 -18.28 -19.78 19.79
N PRO A 132 -17.67 -18.81 19.07
CA PRO A 132 -16.49 -19.07 18.24
C PRO A 132 -15.29 -19.57 19.06
N GLY A 133 -15.16 -19.13 20.32
CA GLY A 133 -14.11 -19.57 21.23
C GLY A 133 -14.21 -21.06 21.55
N ILE A 134 -15.41 -21.54 21.88
CA ILE A 134 -15.68 -22.95 22.15
C ILE A 134 -15.45 -23.79 20.90
N LYS A 135 -15.95 -23.38 19.73
CA LYS A 135 -15.69 -24.09 18.45
C LYS A 135 -14.19 -24.18 18.17
N ARG A 136 -13.41 -23.13 18.50
CA ARG A 136 -11.95 -23.14 18.33
C ARG A 136 -11.27 -24.14 19.25
N MET A 137 -11.75 -24.34 20.48
CA MET A 137 -11.18 -25.32 21.42
C MET A 137 -11.30 -26.76 20.93
N PHE A 138 -12.33 -27.08 20.14
CA PHE A 138 -12.53 -28.41 19.53
C PHE A 138 -12.04 -28.49 18.08
N SER A 139 -11.10 -27.63 17.69
CA SER A 139 -10.54 -27.62 16.34
C SER A 139 -9.32 -28.55 16.19
N ALA A 140 -9.04 -28.98 14.96
CA ALA A 140 -7.81 -29.71 14.63
C ALA A 140 -6.55 -28.94 15.03
N GLN A 141 -6.62 -27.59 15.05
CA GLN A 141 -5.54 -26.74 15.51
C GLN A 141 -5.24 -26.94 17.01
N THR A 142 -6.26 -27.03 17.86
CA THR A 142 -6.07 -27.29 19.29
C THR A 142 -5.51 -28.69 19.55
N GLY A 143 -5.95 -29.69 18.78
CA GLY A 143 -5.35 -31.03 18.82
C GLY A 143 -3.86 -31.03 18.47
N ALA A 144 -3.47 -30.30 17.43
CA ALA A 144 -2.06 -30.14 17.06
C ALA A 144 -1.25 -29.38 18.13
N GLU A 145 -1.83 -28.38 18.79
CA GLU A 145 -1.20 -27.68 19.92
C GLU A 145 -1.01 -28.60 21.14
N LEU A 146 -1.99 -29.44 21.46
CA LEU A 146 -1.90 -30.45 22.52
C LEU A 146 -0.78 -31.46 22.23
N LEU A 147 -0.73 -31.99 21.00
CA LEU A 147 0.33 -32.92 20.59
C LEU A 147 1.73 -32.29 20.75
N LYS A 148 1.89 -31.03 20.34
CA LYS A 148 3.15 -30.29 20.56
C LYS A 148 3.46 -30.10 22.04
N ALA A 149 2.46 -29.82 22.88
CA ALA A 149 2.68 -29.70 24.32
C ALA A 149 3.17 -31.02 24.95
N VAL A 150 2.55 -32.15 24.58
CA VAL A 150 2.96 -33.49 25.03
C VAL A 150 4.37 -33.81 24.55
N LEU A 151 4.64 -33.69 23.25
CA LEU A 151 5.97 -33.97 22.67
C LEU A 151 7.06 -33.13 23.35
N LYS A 152 6.79 -31.86 23.63
CA LYS A 152 7.74 -30.97 24.30
C LYS A 152 7.96 -31.39 25.76
N SER A 153 6.90 -31.69 26.49
CA SER A 153 7.00 -32.13 27.89
C SER A 153 7.78 -33.45 28.00
N THR A 154 7.51 -34.40 27.10
CA THR A 154 8.27 -35.65 27.01
C THR A 154 9.73 -35.39 26.68
N LEU A 155 10.03 -34.54 25.69
CA LEU A 155 11.40 -34.18 25.32
C LEU A 155 12.17 -33.57 26.50
N VAL A 156 11.58 -32.56 27.16
CA VAL A 156 12.18 -31.91 28.35
C VAL A 156 12.40 -32.93 29.46
N GLY A 157 11.42 -33.79 29.73
CA GLY A 157 11.50 -34.84 30.74
C GLY A 157 12.57 -35.88 30.43
N CYS A 158 12.71 -36.31 29.18
CA CYS A 158 13.75 -37.24 28.74
C CYS A 158 15.14 -36.60 28.85
N VAL A 159 15.34 -35.39 28.32
CA VAL A 159 16.64 -34.69 28.39
C VAL A 159 17.07 -34.48 29.84
N THR A 160 16.16 -33.99 30.68
CA THR A 160 16.41 -33.76 32.10
C THR A 160 16.67 -35.09 32.82
N GLY A 161 15.85 -36.11 32.57
CA GLY A 161 16.01 -37.43 33.19
C GLY A 161 17.32 -38.12 32.84
N PHE A 162 17.71 -38.11 31.56
CA PHE A 162 19.00 -38.64 31.12
C PHE A 162 20.17 -37.85 31.71
N TYR A 163 20.07 -36.51 31.75
CA TYR A 163 21.09 -35.67 32.35
C TYR A 163 21.26 -35.98 33.84
N LEU A 164 20.17 -36.04 34.60
CA LEU A 164 20.20 -36.38 36.02
C LEU A 164 20.75 -37.79 36.27
N TRP A 165 20.39 -38.77 35.43
CA TRP A 165 20.95 -40.12 35.52
C TRP A 165 22.47 -40.12 35.30
N HIS A 166 22.94 -39.44 34.25
CA HIS A 166 24.37 -39.40 33.91
C HIS A 166 25.19 -38.65 34.97
N HIS A 167 24.65 -37.55 35.49
CA HIS A 167 25.30 -36.70 36.50
C HIS A 167 24.98 -37.09 37.95
N TRP A 168 24.26 -38.20 38.17
CA TRP A 168 23.89 -38.68 39.50
C TRP A 168 25.11 -38.83 40.45
N PRO A 169 26.24 -39.41 40.04
CA PRO A 169 27.41 -39.51 40.92
C PRO A 169 28.00 -38.15 41.29
N GLN A 170 27.95 -37.18 40.38
CA GLN A 170 28.43 -35.82 40.64
C GLN A 170 27.52 -35.12 41.65
N MET A 171 26.19 -35.25 41.52
CA MET A 171 25.24 -34.75 42.52
C MET A 171 25.48 -35.35 43.91
N MET A 172 25.81 -36.64 44.01
CA MET A 172 26.14 -37.25 45.30
C MET A 172 27.45 -36.69 45.90
N ARG A 173 28.42 -36.32 45.06
CA ARG A 173 29.68 -35.71 45.51
C ARG A 173 29.51 -34.31 46.10
N LEU A 174 28.50 -33.55 45.69
CA LEU A 174 28.22 -32.23 46.27
C LEU A 174 28.01 -32.29 47.79
N MET A 175 27.50 -33.41 48.33
CA MET A 175 27.31 -33.58 49.78
C MET A 175 28.63 -33.62 50.57
N ALA A 176 29.74 -33.94 49.91
CA ALA A 176 31.06 -34.05 50.53
C ALA A 176 31.93 -32.80 50.28
N GLU A 177 31.45 -31.83 49.50
CA GLU A 177 32.17 -30.59 49.19
C GLU A 177 31.89 -29.49 50.22
N SER A 178 32.76 -28.47 50.25
CA SER A 178 32.52 -27.30 51.11
C SER A 178 31.29 -26.53 50.60
N PRO A 179 30.49 -25.89 51.48
CA PRO A 179 29.21 -25.30 51.09
C PRO A 179 29.27 -24.30 49.93
N ILE A 180 30.33 -23.47 49.89
CA ILE A 180 30.51 -22.45 48.84
C ILE A 180 30.84 -23.10 47.50
N VAL A 181 31.71 -24.11 47.48
CA VAL A 181 32.12 -24.83 46.26
C VAL A 181 30.96 -25.69 45.75
N ALA A 182 30.27 -26.39 46.66
CA ALA A 182 29.09 -27.20 46.33
C ALA A 182 27.99 -26.35 45.67
N MET A 183 27.79 -25.11 46.13
CA MET A 183 26.79 -24.20 45.57
C MET A 183 27.15 -23.71 44.17
N GLY A 184 28.44 -23.43 43.90
CA GLY A 184 28.92 -23.12 42.55
C GLY A 184 28.73 -24.30 41.60
N ASN A 185 29.22 -25.49 41.99
CA ASN A 185 29.08 -26.71 41.19
C ASN A 185 27.61 -27.11 40.96
N ALA A 186 26.72 -26.86 41.93
CA ALA A 186 25.28 -27.07 41.77
C ALA A 186 24.68 -26.14 40.71
N LEU A 187 25.07 -24.86 40.72
CA LEU A 187 24.60 -23.89 39.73
C LEU A 187 25.10 -24.24 38.33
N ASP A 188 26.34 -24.70 38.18
CA ASP A 188 26.88 -25.17 36.91
C ASP A 188 26.12 -26.40 36.39
N LEU A 189 25.81 -27.36 37.26
CA LEU A 189 25.00 -28.53 36.92
C LEU A 189 23.59 -28.14 36.45
N VAL A 190 22.93 -27.22 37.16
CA VAL A 190 21.60 -26.74 36.80
C VAL A 190 21.64 -25.95 35.49
N GLY A 191 22.61 -25.06 35.33
CA GLY A 191 22.74 -24.24 34.13
C GLY A 191 23.05 -25.08 32.88
N LEU A 192 23.90 -26.10 33.00
CA LEU A 192 24.20 -27.00 31.89
C LEU A 192 22.99 -27.85 31.51
N CYS A 193 22.23 -28.34 32.51
CA CYS A 193 20.96 -29.02 32.28
C CYS A 193 19.98 -28.10 31.53
N ALA A 194 19.81 -26.86 32.00
CA ALA A 194 18.91 -25.89 31.39
C ALA A 194 19.33 -25.56 29.95
N LEU A 195 20.63 -25.39 29.70
CA LEU A 195 21.16 -25.17 28.36
C LEU A 195 20.87 -26.36 27.43
N LEU A 196 21.10 -27.60 27.88
CA LEU A 196 20.81 -28.80 27.11
C LEU A 196 19.32 -28.94 26.79
N VAL A 197 18.44 -28.61 27.74
CA VAL A 197 16.99 -28.58 27.52
C VAL A 197 16.63 -27.54 26.47
N VAL A 198 17.16 -26.32 26.57
CA VAL A 198 16.93 -25.26 25.58
C VAL A 198 17.39 -25.71 24.20
N LEU A 199 18.61 -26.23 24.08
CA LEU A 199 19.17 -26.75 22.83
C LEU A 199 18.33 -27.88 22.24
N GLY A 200 17.87 -28.81 23.09
CA GLY A 200 17.02 -29.93 22.67
C GLY A 200 15.67 -29.47 22.11
N VAL A 201 15.10 -28.38 22.62
CA VAL A 201 13.81 -27.84 22.19
C VAL A 201 13.92 -27.01 20.89
N ILE A 202 15.10 -26.52 20.51
CA ILE A 202 15.31 -25.69 19.30
C ILE A 202 14.74 -26.33 18.02
N PRO A 203 15.03 -27.60 17.66
CA PRO A 203 14.52 -28.20 16.43
C PRO A 203 12.99 -28.24 16.39
N MET A 204 12.36 -28.51 17.53
CA MET A 204 10.90 -28.55 17.65
C MET A 204 10.28 -27.17 17.43
N VAL A 205 10.90 -26.12 18.00
CA VAL A 205 10.46 -24.74 17.81
C VAL A 205 10.70 -24.26 16.39
N GLY A 206 11.81 -24.65 15.77
CA GLY A 206 12.09 -24.41 14.35
C GLY A 206 10.99 -24.98 13.44
N PHE A 207 10.56 -26.22 13.73
CA PHE A 207 9.43 -26.83 13.03
C PHE A 207 8.11 -26.06 13.27
N ASP A 208 7.82 -25.64 14.52
CA ASP A 208 6.62 -24.84 14.81
C ASP A 208 6.64 -23.51 14.04
N VAL A 209 7.77 -22.80 14.02
CA VAL A 209 7.94 -21.56 13.27
C VAL A 209 7.66 -21.77 11.78
N PHE A 210 8.27 -22.78 11.18
CA PHE A 210 8.03 -23.12 9.77
C PHE A 210 6.55 -23.42 9.51
N PHE A 211 5.93 -24.24 10.36
CA PHE A 211 4.52 -24.58 10.26
C PHE A 211 3.60 -23.35 10.39
N GLN A 212 3.92 -22.41 11.30
CA GLN A 212 3.14 -21.18 11.46
C GLN A 212 3.25 -20.25 10.24
N ILE A 213 4.46 -20.11 9.67
CA ILE A 213 4.66 -19.33 8.43
C ILE A 213 3.90 -19.96 7.27
N PHE A 214 4.03 -21.29 7.10
CA PHE A 214 3.33 -22.00 6.04
C PHE A 214 1.81 -21.93 6.20
N SER A 215 1.30 -22.12 7.42
CA SER A 215 -0.14 -22.02 7.72
C SER A 215 -0.68 -20.61 7.48
N HIS A 216 0.09 -19.57 7.83
CA HIS A 216 -0.26 -18.18 7.54
C HIS A 216 -0.32 -17.90 6.04
N LEU A 217 0.68 -18.32 5.27
CA LEU A 217 0.68 -18.21 3.81
C LEU A 217 -0.47 -19.00 3.18
N LYS A 218 -0.77 -20.20 3.70
CA LYS A 218 -1.90 -21.03 3.24
C LYS A 218 -3.24 -20.30 3.43
N LYS A 219 -3.44 -19.63 4.57
CA LYS A 219 -4.65 -18.82 4.84
C LYS A 219 -4.79 -17.60 3.92
N LEU A 220 -3.67 -17.13 3.35
CA LEU A 220 -3.64 -16.01 2.43
C LEU A 220 -3.72 -16.42 0.95
N ARG A 221 -3.79 -17.73 0.63
CA ARG A 221 -3.96 -18.18 -0.75
C ARG A 221 -5.20 -17.57 -1.38
N MET A 222 -5.11 -17.40 -2.69
CA MET A 222 -6.10 -16.69 -3.48
C MET A 222 -6.66 -17.62 -4.55
N SER A 223 -7.92 -17.41 -4.91
CA SER A 223 -8.47 -18.01 -6.13
C SER A 223 -7.98 -17.22 -7.35
N ARG A 224 -8.08 -17.81 -8.54
CA ARG A 224 -7.82 -17.07 -9.79
C ARG A 224 -8.77 -15.90 -9.99
N GLN A 225 -9.96 -15.99 -9.42
CA GLN A 225 -10.96 -14.93 -9.48
C GLN A 225 -10.55 -13.77 -8.56
N ASP A 226 -10.11 -14.07 -7.34
CA ASP A 226 -9.63 -13.07 -6.37
C ASP A 226 -8.49 -12.22 -6.97
N ILE A 227 -7.54 -12.87 -7.66
CA ILE A 227 -6.43 -12.18 -8.31
C ILE A 227 -6.95 -11.24 -9.41
N ARG A 228 -7.87 -11.70 -10.25
CA ARG A 228 -8.46 -10.86 -11.32
C ARG A 228 -9.20 -9.66 -10.74
N ASP A 229 -9.93 -9.86 -9.65
CA ASP A 229 -10.69 -8.79 -9.02
C ASP A 229 -9.77 -7.78 -8.32
N GLU A 230 -8.67 -8.24 -7.69
CA GLU A 230 -7.63 -7.38 -7.14
C GLU A 230 -6.93 -6.54 -8.23
N PHE A 231 -6.67 -7.12 -9.41
CA PHE A 231 -6.16 -6.38 -10.56
C PHE A 231 -7.16 -5.31 -11.05
N LYS A 232 -8.46 -5.62 -11.07
CA LYS A 232 -9.49 -4.63 -11.43
C LYS A 232 -9.59 -3.50 -10.40
N GLU A 233 -9.48 -3.80 -9.11
CA GLU A 233 -9.49 -2.77 -8.05
C GLU A 233 -8.26 -1.86 -8.14
N SER A 234 -7.10 -2.42 -8.48
CA SER A 234 -5.83 -1.68 -8.53
C SER A 234 -5.69 -0.82 -9.79
N GLU A 235 -6.04 -1.35 -10.96
CA GLU A 235 -5.86 -0.65 -12.26
C GLU A 235 -7.14 0.05 -12.77
N GLY A 236 -8.29 -0.26 -12.16
CA GLY A 236 -9.61 0.15 -12.61
C GLY A 236 -10.13 -0.70 -13.78
N ASP A 237 -11.44 -0.79 -13.92
CA ASP A 237 -12.07 -1.57 -15.00
C ASP A 237 -11.76 -0.92 -16.38
N PRO A 238 -11.14 -1.65 -17.32
CA PRO A 238 -10.89 -1.18 -18.69
C PRO A 238 -12.14 -0.65 -19.39
N HIS A 239 -13.31 -1.25 -19.14
CA HIS A 239 -14.59 -0.80 -19.70
C HIS A 239 -15.01 0.56 -19.15
N VAL A 240 -14.79 0.80 -17.85
CA VAL A 240 -15.08 2.10 -17.22
C VAL A 240 -14.15 3.17 -17.78
N LYS A 241 -12.86 2.89 -17.91
CA LYS A 241 -11.88 3.81 -18.51
C LYS A 241 -12.23 4.13 -19.97
N GLY A 242 -12.67 3.14 -20.74
CA GLY A 242 -13.18 3.32 -22.10
C GLY A 242 -14.42 4.23 -22.16
N LYS A 243 -15.39 3.98 -21.29
CA LYS A 243 -16.64 4.78 -21.21
C LYS A 243 -16.37 6.23 -20.82
N ILE A 244 -15.44 6.48 -19.89
CA ILE A 244 -15.01 7.83 -19.52
C ILE A 244 -14.45 8.57 -20.75
N ARG A 245 -13.54 7.94 -21.51
CA ARG A 245 -12.98 8.55 -22.74
C ARG A 245 -14.06 8.85 -23.79
N GLN A 246 -15.04 7.96 -23.95
CA GLN A 246 -16.16 8.18 -24.88
C GLN A 246 -17.01 9.39 -24.46
N MET A 247 -17.35 9.50 -23.17
CA MET A 247 -18.10 10.64 -22.64
C MET A 247 -17.34 11.96 -22.79
N GLN A 248 -16.03 11.96 -22.53
CA GLN A 248 -15.18 13.14 -22.73
C GLN A 248 -15.19 13.63 -24.19
N ARG A 249 -15.08 12.71 -25.17
CA ARG A 249 -15.17 13.04 -26.61
C ARG A 249 -16.54 13.61 -26.98
N ALA A 250 -17.62 13.01 -26.49
CA ALA A 250 -18.98 13.48 -26.76
C ALA A 250 -19.23 14.87 -26.16
N ALA A 251 -18.75 15.13 -24.95
CA ALA A 251 -18.84 16.44 -24.31
C ALA A 251 -18.06 17.52 -25.08
N ALA A 252 -16.84 17.20 -25.55
CA ALA A 252 -16.05 18.11 -26.38
C ALA A 252 -16.75 18.43 -27.72
N GLN A 253 -17.35 17.43 -28.37
CA GLN A 253 -18.12 17.64 -29.59
C GLN A 253 -19.36 18.52 -29.37
N ARG A 254 -20.08 18.35 -28.25
CA ARG A 254 -21.23 19.21 -27.92
C ARG A 254 -20.82 20.68 -27.76
N ARG A 255 -19.76 20.95 -26.99
CA ARG A 255 -19.23 22.32 -26.82
C ARG A 255 -18.82 22.94 -28.15
N MET A 256 -18.14 22.17 -29.01
CA MET A 256 -17.78 22.62 -30.35
C MET A 256 -19.01 23.01 -31.19
N MET A 257 -20.10 22.26 -31.10
CA MET A 257 -21.35 22.57 -31.81
C MET A 257 -22.07 23.79 -31.24
N GLU A 258 -21.99 24.02 -29.93
CA GLU A 258 -22.54 25.21 -29.26
C GLU A 258 -21.83 26.52 -29.67
N ASP A 259 -20.59 26.43 -30.16
CA ASP A 259 -19.82 27.59 -30.61
C ASP A 259 -20.02 27.91 -32.10
N VAL A 260 -20.61 26.99 -32.90
CA VAL A 260 -20.92 27.22 -34.33
C VAL A 260 -21.79 28.45 -34.57
N PRO A 261 -22.87 28.73 -33.78
CA PRO A 261 -23.68 29.93 -33.96
C PRO A 261 -22.94 31.26 -33.79
N LYS A 262 -21.79 31.24 -33.09
CA LYS A 262 -20.98 32.44 -32.83
C LYS A 262 -19.97 32.70 -33.97
N ALA A 263 -19.89 31.82 -34.96
CA ALA A 263 -19.00 31.96 -36.09
C ALA A 263 -19.45 33.08 -37.03
N ASP A 264 -18.48 33.77 -37.63
CA ASP A 264 -18.73 34.78 -38.66
C ASP A 264 -18.88 34.18 -40.04
N VAL A 265 -18.21 33.05 -40.29
CA VAL A 265 -18.25 32.34 -41.58
C VAL A 265 -17.94 30.86 -41.41
N ILE A 266 -18.55 30.04 -42.26
CA ILE A 266 -18.22 28.61 -42.40
C ILE A 266 -17.63 28.39 -43.79
N VAL A 267 -16.38 27.95 -43.83
CA VAL A 267 -15.68 27.56 -45.06
C VAL A 267 -15.88 26.07 -45.28
N THR A 268 -16.35 25.70 -46.46
CA THR A 268 -16.76 24.33 -46.76
C THR A 268 -16.01 23.74 -47.96
N ASN A 269 -15.74 22.43 -47.87
CA ASN A 269 -15.46 21.55 -48.99
C ASN A 269 -16.70 20.63 -49.13
N PRO A 270 -17.47 20.72 -50.23
CA PRO A 270 -18.84 20.20 -50.36
C PRO A 270 -19.10 18.81 -49.78
N THR A 271 -18.16 17.88 -49.93
CA THR A 271 -18.35 16.48 -49.53
C THR A 271 -17.53 16.05 -48.31
N HIS A 272 -16.60 16.87 -47.82
CA HIS A 272 -15.56 16.38 -46.91
C HIS A 272 -15.32 17.19 -45.65
N TYR A 273 -15.29 18.53 -45.70
CA TYR A 273 -14.84 19.35 -44.58
C TYR A 273 -15.69 20.61 -44.39
N SER A 274 -15.88 20.99 -43.13
CA SER A 274 -16.46 22.28 -42.75
C SER A 274 -15.65 22.87 -41.61
N VAL A 275 -15.25 24.13 -41.76
CA VAL A 275 -14.50 24.88 -40.73
C VAL A 275 -15.22 26.20 -40.47
N ALA A 276 -15.61 26.42 -39.22
CA ALA A 276 -16.24 27.64 -38.75
C ALA A 276 -15.18 28.56 -38.12
N LEU A 277 -15.16 29.82 -38.58
CA LEU A 277 -14.23 30.85 -38.16
C LEU A 277 -14.96 31.98 -37.46
N GLN A 278 -14.34 32.53 -36.42
CA GLN A 278 -14.80 33.71 -35.71
C GLN A 278 -13.69 34.76 -35.69
N TYR A 279 -14.06 36.02 -35.89
CA TYR A 279 -13.13 37.14 -35.82
C TYR A 279 -13.79 38.39 -35.23
N ASP A 280 -13.19 38.93 -34.17
CA ASP A 280 -13.57 40.20 -33.55
C ASP A 280 -12.43 41.21 -33.73
N GLU A 281 -12.64 42.22 -34.57
CA GLU A 281 -11.66 43.25 -34.91
C GLU A 281 -11.09 43.99 -33.69
N ASN A 282 -11.88 44.11 -32.61
CA ASN A 282 -11.48 44.87 -31.42
C ASN A 282 -10.71 44.04 -30.39
N LYS A 283 -10.74 42.69 -30.53
CA LYS A 283 -10.25 41.76 -29.48
C LYS A 283 -9.29 40.71 -29.99
N MET A 284 -9.26 40.42 -31.29
CA MET A 284 -8.51 39.30 -31.85
C MET A 284 -7.44 39.79 -32.82
N SER A 285 -6.19 39.34 -32.61
CA SER A 285 -5.07 39.61 -33.53
C SER A 285 -5.16 38.80 -34.83
N ALA A 286 -5.90 37.68 -34.82
CA ALA A 286 -6.16 36.85 -35.98
C ALA A 286 -7.46 36.04 -35.79
N PRO A 287 -8.12 35.62 -36.89
CA PRO A 287 -9.31 34.77 -36.82
C PRO A 287 -9.05 33.45 -36.12
N LYS A 288 -10.03 32.97 -35.37
CA LYS A 288 -9.96 31.74 -34.57
C LYS A 288 -10.91 30.68 -35.13
N VAL A 289 -10.47 29.42 -35.11
CA VAL A 289 -11.32 28.28 -35.45
C VAL A 289 -12.21 27.95 -34.25
N VAL A 290 -13.53 28.06 -34.43
CA VAL A 290 -14.51 27.73 -33.36
C VAL A 290 -15.07 26.33 -33.51
N ALA A 291 -15.16 25.82 -34.73
CA ALA A 291 -15.52 24.42 -34.99
C ALA A 291 -14.85 23.92 -36.27
N LYS A 292 -14.47 22.65 -36.31
CA LYS A 292 -14.06 21.97 -37.54
C LYS A 292 -14.50 20.51 -37.52
N GLY A 293 -14.84 19.97 -38.67
CA GLY A 293 -15.31 18.60 -38.77
C GLY A 293 -15.06 18.01 -40.15
N ALA A 294 -15.05 16.67 -40.20
CA ALA A 294 -15.08 15.90 -41.43
C ALA A 294 -16.33 15.02 -41.49
N GLY A 295 -16.78 14.67 -42.69
CA GLY A 295 -17.93 13.78 -42.92
C GLY A 295 -19.21 14.24 -42.20
N LEU A 296 -19.80 13.38 -41.36
CA LEU A 296 -21.04 13.68 -40.64
C LEU A 296 -20.93 14.91 -39.72
N ILE A 297 -19.77 15.14 -39.11
CA ILE A 297 -19.55 16.32 -38.26
C ILE A 297 -19.53 17.59 -39.12
N ALA A 298 -18.91 17.53 -40.31
CA ALA A 298 -18.91 18.63 -41.27
C ALA A 298 -20.32 18.98 -41.74
N LEU A 299 -21.14 17.96 -42.00
CA LEU A 299 -22.55 18.12 -42.34
C LEU A 299 -23.32 18.81 -41.20
N ARG A 300 -23.14 18.34 -39.96
CA ARG A 300 -23.81 18.91 -38.79
C ARG A 300 -23.43 20.37 -38.53
N ILE A 301 -22.17 20.75 -38.73
CA ILE A 301 -21.73 22.15 -38.63
C ILE A 301 -22.48 23.03 -39.64
N ARG A 302 -22.72 22.54 -40.86
CA ARG A 302 -23.47 23.28 -41.89
C ARG A 302 -24.94 23.41 -41.55
N GLU A 303 -25.55 22.34 -41.02
CA GLU A 303 -26.95 22.38 -40.58
C GLU A 303 -27.16 23.44 -39.49
N ILE A 304 -26.33 23.40 -38.43
CA ILE A 304 -26.41 24.37 -37.33
C ILE A 304 -26.10 25.79 -37.82
N GLY A 305 -25.10 25.94 -38.70
CA GLY A 305 -24.78 27.22 -39.32
C GLY A 305 -25.93 27.79 -40.15
N ALA A 306 -26.61 26.95 -40.92
CA ALA A 306 -27.77 27.35 -41.72
C ALA A 306 -28.96 27.76 -40.83
N GLU A 307 -29.25 27.01 -39.76
CA GLU A 307 -30.27 27.35 -38.76
C GLU A 307 -30.03 28.73 -38.14
N HIS A 308 -28.77 29.07 -37.85
CA HIS A 308 -28.37 30.34 -37.24
C HIS A 308 -27.98 31.43 -38.24
N ARG A 309 -28.20 31.19 -39.55
CA ARG A 309 -27.93 32.14 -40.65
C ARG A 309 -26.46 32.58 -40.76
N VAL A 310 -25.53 31.74 -40.33
CA VAL A 310 -24.09 31.95 -40.51
C VAL A 310 -23.75 31.83 -42.01
N PRO A 311 -23.10 32.84 -42.62
CA PRO A 311 -22.68 32.78 -44.02
C PRO A 311 -21.79 31.56 -44.30
N THR A 312 -22.08 30.86 -45.39
CA THR A 312 -21.27 29.73 -45.86
C THR A 312 -20.58 30.11 -47.17
N LEU A 313 -19.29 29.79 -47.26
CA LEU A 313 -18.50 29.93 -48.48
C LEU A 313 -17.93 28.58 -48.88
N GLU A 314 -18.10 28.23 -50.15
CA GLU A 314 -17.50 27.06 -50.74
C GLU A 314 -16.09 27.41 -51.22
N ALA A 315 -15.08 26.90 -50.52
CA ALA A 315 -13.69 27.10 -50.86
C ALA A 315 -12.90 25.82 -50.52
N PRO A 316 -12.93 24.80 -51.41
CA PRO A 316 -12.36 23.50 -51.09
C PRO A 316 -10.86 23.52 -50.69
N PRO A 317 -9.96 24.27 -51.35
CA PRO A 317 -8.56 24.38 -50.94
C PRO A 317 -8.38 24.95 -49.53
N LEU A 318 -9.09 26.05 -49.22
CA LEU A 318 -9.01 26.70 -47.93
C LEU A 318 -9.61 25.83 -46.80
N ALA A 319 -10.75 25.18 -47.05
CA ALA A 319 -11.39 24.30 -46.07
C ALA A 319 -10.50 23.10 -45.69
N ARG A 320 -9.76 22.53 -46.66
CA ARG A 320 -8.77 21.47 -46.41
C ARG A 320 -7.60 21.99 -45.57
N ALA A 321 -6.97 23.08 -46.01
CA ALA A 321 -5.84 23.67 -45.32
C ALA A 321 -6.18 24.04 -43.86
N LEU A 322 -7.34 24.67 -43.64
CA LEU A 322 -7.83 24.99 -42.30
C LEU A 322 -8.13 23.75 -41.46
N TYR A 323 -8.73 22.71 -42.05
CA TYR A 323 -9.04 21.49 -41.31
C TYR A 323 -7.77 20.79 -40.78
N ARG A 324 -6.72 20.73 -41.61
CA ARG A 324 -5.46 20.05 -41.26
C ARG A 324 -4.55 20.89 -40.36
N HIS A 325 -4.41 22.18 -40.63
CA HIS A 325 -3.36 23.01 -40.02
C HIS A 325 -3.85 23.95 -38.91
N ALA A 326 -5.16 24.11 -38.69
CA ALA A 326 -5.68 24.96 -37.62
C ALA A 326 -6.43 24.14 -36.55
N GLU A 327 -6.17 24.40 -35.27
CA GLU A 327 -6.83 23.72 -34.15
C GLU A 327 -8.05 24.48 -33.64
N ILE A 328 -9.07 23.74 -33.17
CA ILE A 328 -10.26 24.34 -32.55
C ILE A 328 -9.81 25.09 -31.30
N GLY A 329 -10.27 26.32 -31.12
CA GLY A 329 -9.88 27.14 -29.99
C GLY A 329 -8.68 28.05 -30.26
N GLN A 330 -7.95 27.84 -31.36
CA GLN A 330 -6.70 28.56 -31.66
C GLN A 330 -6.85 29.50 -32.86
N GLN A 331 -5.94 30.48 -32.95
CA GLN A 331 -5.81 31.35 -34.11
C GLN A 331 -5.33 30.54 -35.32
N ILE A 332 -5.79 30.92 -36.52
CA ILE A 332 -5.34 30.28 -37.76
C ILE A 332 -3.84 30.48 -37.98
N PRO A 333 -3.15 29.62 -38.75
CA PRO A 333 -1.75 29.84 -39.13
C PRO A 333 -1.56 31.10 -39.99
N GLY A 334 -0.44 31.80 -39.79
CA GLY A 334 -0.12 33.04 -40.53
C GLY A 334 -0.15 32.91 -42.06
N GLN A 335 0.19 31.73 -42.57
CA GLN A 335 0.18 31.41 -44.00
C GLN A 335 -1.22 31.42 -44.63
N LEU A 336 -2.28 31.28 -43.82
CA LEU A 336 -3.67 31.32 -44.27
C LEU A 336 -4.34 32.68 -44.04
N TYR A 337 -3.62 33.69 -43.52
CA TYR A 337 -4.19 35.00 -43.20
C TYR A 337 -4.75 35.70 -44.44
N ALA A 338 -4.01 35.71 -45.55
CA ALA A 338 -4.45 36.36 -46.78
C ALA A 338 -5.77 35.75 -47.29
N ALA A 339 -5.81 34.42 -47.41
CA ALA A 339 -7.00 33.70 -47.85
C ALA A 339 -8.20 33.91 -46.92
N VAL A 340 -8.00 33.88 -45.59
CA VAL A 340 -9.09 34.10 -44.64
C VAL A 340 -9.54 35.57 -44.59
N ALA A 341 -8.62 36.53 -44.77
CA ALA A 341 -8.95 37.95 -44.82
C ALA A 341 -9.89 38.28 -45.99
N GLU A 342 -9.67 37.67 -47.16
CA GLU A 342 -10.58 37.80 -48.30
C GLU A 342 -11.97 37.22 -48.00
N VAL A 343 -12.03 36.07 -47.34
CA VAL A 343 -13.30 35.47 -46.91
C VAL A 343 -14.04 36.38 -45.93
N LEU A 344 -13.35 36.95 -44.94
CA LEU A 344 -13.96 37.87 -43.98
C LEU A 344 -14.38 39.20 -44.61
N ALA A 345 -13.59 39.73 -45.54
CA ALA A 345 -13.94 40.93 -46.30
C ALA A 345 -15.24 40.71 -47.10
N TRP A 346 -15.40 39.54 -47.74
CA TRP A 346 -16.64 39.16 -48.40
C TRP A 346 -17.81 39.06 -47.41
N VAL A 347 -17.61 38.47 -46.23
CA VAL A 347 -18.64 38.38 -45.18
C VAL A 347 -19.10 39.76 -44.72
N TRP A 348 -18.19 40.72 -44.55
CA TRP A 348 -18.55 42.09 -44.17
C TRP A 348 -19.29 42.82 -45.28
N GLN A 349 -18.86 42.68 -46.53
CA GLN A 349 -19.60 43.22 -47.68
C GLN A 349 -21.01 42.60 -47.75
N LEU A 350 -21.14 41.30 -47.47
CA LEU A 350 -22.43 40.60 -47.45
C LEU A 350 -23.32 41.07 -46.29
N LYS A 351 -22.76 41.29 -45.09
CA LYS A 351 -23.47 41.88 -43.94
C LYS A 351 -23.93 43.30 -44.26
N ARG A 352 -23.08 44.14 -44.88
CA ARG A 352 -23.40 45.51 -45.28
C ARG A 352 -24.49 45.57 -46.35
N TRP A 353 -24.43 44.68 -47.34
CA TRP A 353 -25.47 44.53 -48.37
C TRP A 353 -26.83 44.16 -47.77
N ARG A 354 -26.87 43.22 -46.80
CA ARG A 354 -28.11 42.84 -46.11
C ARG A 354 -28.75 43.99 -45.31
N LEU A 355 -27.95 44.95 -44.81
CA LEU A 355 -28.42 46.06 -43.98
C LEU A 355 -28.78 47.31 -44.78
N ALA A 356 -27.96 47.68 -45.76
CA ALA A 356 -28.07 48.95 -46.49
C ALA A 356 -28.65 48.82 -47.91
N GLY A 357 -28.85 47.59 -48.42
CA GLY A 357 -29.26 47.34 -49.80
C GLY A 357 -28.16 47.59 -50.83
N GLY A 358 -28.41 47.29 -52.11
CA GLY A 358 -27.47 47.47 -53.23
C GLY A 358 -27.23 46.21 -54.06
N GLN A 359 -26.16 46.19 -54.87
CA GLN A 359 -25.73 45.01 -55.61
C GLN A 359 -25.10 43.99 -54.65
N ARG A 360 -25.46 42.71 -54.81
CA ARG A 360 -24.92 41.61 -54.00
C ARG A 360 -23.42 41.47 -54.29
N PRO A 361 -22.55 41.42 -53.26
CA PRO A 361 -21.12 41.28 -53.50
C PRO A 361 -20.82 39.95 -54.20
N PRO A 362 -19.94 39.94 -55.21
CA PRO A 362 -19.51 38.71 -55.86
C PRO A 362 -18.82 37.80 -54.83
N GLN A 363 -18.97 36.49 -54.99
CA GLN A 363 -18.22 35.54 -54.19
C GLN A 363 -16.74 35.61 -54.60
N PRO A 364 -15.80 35.57 -53.64
CA PRO A 364 -14.38 35.56 -53.98
C PRO A 364 -14.04 34.26 -54.69
N GLU A 365 -13.47 34.39 -55.89
CA GLU A 365 -12.93 33.29 -56.69
C GLU A 365 -11.40 33.33 -56.61
N ASN A 366 -10.74 32.17 -56.57
CA ASN A 366 -9.27 32.03 -56.50
C ASN A 366 -8.61 32.66 -55.25
N LEU A 367 -9.07 32.26 -54.06
CA LEU A 367 -8.45 32.64 -52.79
C LEU A 367 -6.95 32.28 -52.76
N PRO A 368 -6.05 33.15 -52.24
CA PRO A 368 -4.60 32.95 -52.22
C PRO A 368 -4.18 31.94 -51.15
N VAL A 369 -4.54 30.67 -51.34
CA VAL A 369 -4.13 29.55 -50.48
C VAL A 369 -2.79 29.03 -50.97
N PRO A 370 -1.73 29.00 -50.13
CA PRO A 370 -0.44 28.43 -50.52
C PRO A 370 -0.59 26.96 -50.94
N GLU A 371 -0.08 26.59 -52.11
CA GLU A 371 -0.17 25.22 -52.65
C GLU A 371 0.43 24.17 -51.70
N ALA A 372 1.45 24.55 -50.92
CA ALA A 372 2.10 23.68 -49.93
C ALA A 372 1.19 23.26 -48.74
N LEU A 373 0.08 23.97 -48.50
CA LEU A 373 -0.86 23.69 -47.42
C LEU A 373 -2.14 22.98 -47.91
N ASP A 374 -2.32 22.89 -49.23
CA ASP A 374 -3.39 22.12 -49.83
C ASP A 374 -2.91 20.71 -50.18
N PHE A 375 -3.27 19.75 -49.34
CA PHE A 375 -2.78 18.37 -49.45
C PHE A 375 -3.43 17.54 -50.58
N MET A 376 -4.27 18.12 -51.44
CA MET A 376 -4.70 17.41 -52.66
C MET A 376 -3.54 17.10 -53.60
N ASN A 377 -2.42 17.83 -53.50
CA ASN A 377 -1.21 17.62 -54.27
C ASN A 377 -0.13 16.81 -53.52
N GLU A 378 -0.41 16.25 -52.34
CA GLU A 378 0.47 15.24 -51.73
C GLU A 378 0.45 14.00 -52.63
N LYS A 379 1.45 13.89 -53.52
CA LYS A 379 1.75 12.61 -54.18
C LYS A 379 1.88 11.56 -53.08
N ASN A 380 1.09 10.49 -53.18
CA ASN A 380 1.29 9.26 -52.43
C ASN A 380 2.65 8.66 -52.82
N THR A 381 3.74 9.20 -52.29
CA THR A 381 5.03 8.55 -52.22
C THR A 381 5.40 8.53 -50.76
N ASP A 382 5.06 7.40 -50.13
CA ASP A 382 5.90 6.63 -49.22
C ASP A 382 5.02 5.92 -48.20
N GLY A 383 4.78 4.64 -48.48
CA GLY A 383 4.22 3.65 -47.56
C GLY A 383 5.13 2.44 -47.53
#